data_AF-A0A453IAG7-F1
#
_entry.id   AF-A0A453IAG7-F1
#
_cell.length_a   1.000
_cell.length_b   1.000
_cell.length_c   1.000
_cell.angle_alpha   90.00
_cell.angle_beta   90.00
_cell.angle_gamma   90.00
#
_symmetry.space_group_name_H-M   'P 1'
#
loop_
_entity.id
_entity.type
_entity.pdbx_description
1 polymer ?
#
loop_
_entity_poly.entity_id
_entity_poly.type
_entity_poly.pdbx_seq_one_letter_code
_entity_poly.pdbx_strand_id
1 'polypeptide(L)'
;MNRKREEWESCFQKQGLDPKPVMECYNSDQGHKLSLKYGKQTDALVPPHKYVPWVVVDGQPLYEDYENFEAYVCKAYKGHPPKICQGLGRDYPIVQQVVEAGNGVTYNSGDFELDEGGDDKIKMVQGDDN
;
A
#
# COMPACT_ATOMS: atom_id res chain seq x y z
N MET A 1 21.09 12.32 -0.51
CA MET A 1 20.07 11.44 0.09
C MET A 1 20.68 10.04 0.20
N ASN A 2 21.24 9.70 1.37
CA ASN A 2 21.91 8.42 1.55
C ASN A 2 20.87 7.30 1.54
N ARG A 3 20.88 6.47 0.49
CA ARG A 3 19.94 5.37 0.29
C ARG A 3 20.25 4.25 1.28
N LYS A 4 19.77 4.37 2.52
CA LYS A 4 19.78 3.31 3.55
C LYS A 4 18.85 2.13 3.20
N ARG A 5 18.60 1.87 1.92
CA ARG A 5 17.71 0.79 1.46
C ARG A 5 18.25 -0.58 1.83
N GLU A 6 19.55 -0.70 2.04
CA GLU A 6 20.23 -1.94 2.43
C GLU A 6 20.26 -2.14 3.95
N GLU A 7 19.89 -1.14 4.76
CA GLU A 7 19.95 -1.24 6.22
C GLU A 7 18.67 -1.82 6.85
N TRP A 8 17.65 -2.13 6.05
CA TRP A 8 16.34 -2.56 6.57
C TRP A 8 16.45 -3.83 7.44
N GLU A 9 17.36 -4.74 7.11
CA GLU A 9 17.63 -5.95 7.91
C GLU A 9 18.13 -5.59 9.33
N SER A 10 18.85 -4.48 9.50
CA SER A 10 19.30 -4.03 10.83
C SER A 10 18.13 -3.72 11.78
N CYS A 11 16.93 -3.50 11.24
CA CYS A 11 15.74 -3.27 12.05
C CYS A 11 15.35 -4.50 12.87
N PHE A 12 15.65 -5.73 12.40
CA PHE A 12 15.38 -6.95 13.18
C PHE A 12 16.07 -6.89 14.54
N GLN A 13 17.38 -6.58 14.55
CA GLN A 13 18.15 -6.46 15.79
C GLN A 13 17.64 -5.33 16.68
N LYS A 14 17.35 -4.16 16.11
CA LYS A 14 16.86 -2.98 16.86
C LYS A 14 15.50 -3.23 17.52
N GLN A 15 14.66 -4.06 16.90
CA GLN A 15 13.34 -4.43 17.40
C GLN A 15 13.34 -5.74 18.20
N GLY A 16 14.49 -6.40 18.35
CA GLY A 16 14.58 -7.70 19.04
C GLY A 16 13.83 -8.83 18.33
N LEU A 17 13.69 -8.74 17.01
CA LEU A 17 12.99 -9.72 16.18
C LEU A 17 13.97 -10.73 15.58
N ASP A 18 13.54 -11.99 15.46
CA ASP A 18 14.28 -13.01 14.69
C ASP A 18 14.13 -12.73 13.18
N PRO A 19 15.23 -12.49 12.44
CA PRO A 19 15.16 -12.28 10.99
C PRO A 19 14.75 -13.53 10.21
N LYS A 20 14.98 -14.73 10.75
CA LYS A 20 14.88 -15.98 9.98
C LYS A 20 13.51 -16.20 9.32
N PRO A 21 12.36 -16.05 9.99
CA PRO A 21 11.06 -16.28 9.37
C PRO A 21 10.77 -15.33 8.20
N VAL A 22 11.19 -14.07 8.30
CA VAL A 22 10.98 -13.08 7.24
C VAL A 22 11.91 -13.33 6.07
N MET A 23 13.18 -13.66 6.33
CA MET A 23 14.16 -13.94 5.27
C MET A 23 13.85 -15.24 4.52
N GLU A 24 13.35 -16.26 5.20
CA GLU A 24 12.87 -17.49 4.55
C GLU A 24 11.67 -17.19 3.64
N CYS A 25 10.69 -16.41 4.12
CA CYS A 25 9.56 -15.99 3.28
C CYS A 25 10.02 -15.16 2.07
N TYR A 26 10.84 -14.12 2.31
CA TYR A 26 11.33 -13.20 1.28
C TYR A 26 12.05 -13.91 0.12
N ASN A 27 12.86 -14.93 0.43
CA ASN A 27 13.63 -15.68 -0.56
C ASN A 27 12.87 -16.90 -1.14
N SER A 28 11.65 -17.18 -0.69
CA SER A 28 10.87 -18.33 -1.14
C SER A 28 9.86 -17.97 -2.24
N ASP A 29 9.29 -18.99 -2.88
CA ASP A 29 8.15 -18.83 -3.79
C ASP A 29 6.97 -18.10 -3.15
N GLN A 30 6.81 -18.23 -1.83
CA GLN A 30 5.77 -17.53 -1.10
C GLN A 30 5.98 -16.00 -1.13
N GLY A 31 7.22 -15.54 -0.99
CA GLY A 31 7.58 -14.14 -1.16
C GLY A 31 7.23 -13.63 -2.56
N HIS A 32 7.55 -14.41 -3.60
CA HIS A 32 7.22 -14.06 -4.98
C HIS A 32 5.71 -14.00 -5.23
N LYS A 33 4.94 -14.98 -4.74
CA LYS A 33 3.47 -14.97 -4.82
C LYS A 33 2.87 -13.72 -4.16
N LEU A 34 3.40 -13.31 -3.00
CA LEU A 34 2.98 -12.08 -2.34
C LEU A 34 3.28 -10.84 -3.19
N SER A 35 4.46 -10.75 -3.80
CA SER A 35 4.80 -9.63 -4.70
C SER A 35 3.84 -9.53 -5.89
N LEU A 36 3.52 -10.65 -6.54
CA LEU A 36 2.56 -10.69 -7.66
C LEU A 36 1.15 -10.29 -7.21
N LYS A 37 0.71 -10.75 -6.03
CA LYS A 37 -0.59 -10.39 -5.45
C LYS A 37 -0.71 -8.88 -5.25
N TYR A 38 0.28 -8.26 -4.61
CA TYR A 38 0.26 -6.81 -4.38
C TYR A 38 0.41 -6.02 -5.69
N GLY A 39 1.19 -6.52 -6.67
CA GLY A 39 1.23 -5.95 -8.02
C GLY A 39 -0.16 -5.87 -8.66
N LYS A 40 -0.91 -6.99 -8.66
CA LYS A 40 -2.30 -7.02 -9.17
C LYS A 40 -3.23 -6.05 -8.43
N GLN A 41 -3.07 -5.91 -7.11
CA GLN A 41 -3.86 -4.94 -6.33
C GLN A 41 -3.51 -3.48 -6.70
N THR A 42 -2.24 -3.19 -6.93
CA THR A 42 -1.76 -1.87 -7.35
C THR A 42 -2.23 -1.52 -8.78
N ASP A 43 -2.25 -2.49 -9.69
CA ASP A 43 -2.75 -2.33 -11.06
C ASP A 43 -4.28 -2.11 -11.11
N ALA A 44 -5.00 -2.69 -10.16
CA ALA A 44 -6.46 -2.59 -10.05
C ALA A 44 -6.96 -1.29 -9.37
N LEU A 45 -6.05 -0.37 -8.98
CA LEU A 45 -6.44 0.89 -8.37
C LEU A 45 -7.30 1.74 -9.32
N VAL A 46 -8.35 2.34 -8.77
CA VAL A 46 -9.22 3.29 -9.49
C VAL A 46 -9.25 4.62 -8.73
N PRO A 47 -8.77 5.73 -9.31
CA PRO A 47 -8.06 5.79 -10.59
C PRO A 47 -6.70 5.06 -10.53
N PRO A 48 -6.15 4.64 -11.68
CA PRO A 48 -4.80 4.08 -11.73
C PRO A 48 -3.79 5.07 -11.13
N HIS A 49 -2.85 4.55 -10.33
CA HIS A 49 -1.82 5.36 -9.70
C HIS A 49 -0.88 5.96 -10.76
N LYS A 50 -0.49 7.23 -10.57
CA LYS A 50 0.34 7.97 -11.56
C LYS A 50 1.81 8.05 -11.18
N TYR A 51 2.10 7.94 -9.89
CA TYR A 51 3.43 8.03 -9.31
C TYR A 51 3.39 7.42 -7.90
N VAL A 52 4.55 7.26 -7.30
CA VAL A 52 4.71 6.88 -5.89
C VAL A 52 5.31 8.05 -5.10
N PRO A 53 4.91 8.28 -3.84
CA PRO A 53 3.90 7.50 -3.09
C PRO A 53 2.46 7.73 -3.61
N TRP A 54 1.62 6.69 -3.55
CA TRP A 54 0.18 6.76 -3.85
C TRP A 54 -0.62 6.55 -2.57
N VAL A 55 -1.12 7.64 -1.97
CA VAL A 55 -1.81 7.62 -0.67
C VAL A 55 -3.31 7.78 -0.88
N VAL A 56 -4.09 6.88 -0.28
CA VAL A 56 -5.56 6.86 -0.35
C VAL A 56 -6.13 6.84 1.08
N VAL A 57 -7.05 7.75 1.39
CA VAL A 57 -7.76 7.81 2.68
C VAL A 57 -9.26 7.77 2.40
N ASP A 58 -9.96 6.77 2.95
CA ASP A 58 -11.42 6.57 2.76
C ASP A 58 -11.86 6.62 1.28
N GLY A 59 -11.11 5.93 0.41
CA GLY A 59 -11.34 5.90 -1.04
C GLY A 59 -10.86 7.15 -1.80
N GLN A 60 -10.42 8.20 -1.12
CA GLN A 60 -9.92 9.43 -1.75
C GLN A 60 -8.40 9.39 -1.95
N PRO A 61 -7.88 9.39 -3.19
CA PRO A 61 -6.47 9.60 -3.45
C PRO A 61 -6.05 11.05 -3.13
N LEU A 62 -4.94 11.22 -2.41
CA LEU A 62 -4.47 12.55 -1.94
C LEU A 62 -3.57 13.27 -2.95
N TYR A 63 -3.06 12.58 -3.98
CA TYR A 63 -2.14 13.13 -4.97
C TYR A 63 -0.95 13.86 -4.33
N GLU A 64 -0.69 15.11 -4.70
CA GLU A 64 0.42 15.93 -4.18
C GLU A 64 0.21 16.36 -2.72
N ASP A 65 -1.01 16.21 -2.19
CA ASP A 65 -1.34 16.58 -0.81
C ASP A 65 -1.10 15.43 0.19
N TYR A 66 -0.35 14.41 -0.22
CA TYR A 66 -0.10 13.20 0.57
C TYR A 66 0.60 13.48 1.91
N GLU A 67 1.34 14.59 2.02
CA GLU A 67 2.01 14.97 3.28
C GLU A 67 1.01 15.42 4.35
N ASN A 68 -0.18 15.88 3.96
CA ASN A 68 -1.24 16.29 4.88
C ASN A 68 -2.16 15.12 5.29
N PHE A 69 -1.73 13.86 5.12
CA PHE A 69 -2.56 12.67 5.36
C PHE A 69 -3.24 12.65 6.74
N GLU A 70 -2.59 13.19 7.78
CA GLU A 70 -3.16 13.26 9.13
C GLU A 70 -4.48 14.06 9.15
N ALA A 71 -4.56 15.17 8.43
CA ALA A 71 -5.77 15.97 8.33
C ALA A 71 -6.90 15.21 7.63
N TYR A 72 -6.58 14.45 6.57
CA TYR A 72 -7.55 13.59 5.88
C TYR A 72 -8.03 12.44 6.77
N VAL A 73 -7.15 11.79 7.53
CA VAL A 73 -7.52 10.75 8.49
C VAL A 73 -8.44 11.32 9.57
N CYS A 74 -8.11 12.48 10.13
CA CYS A 74 -8.95 13.17 11.10
C CYS A 74 -10.33 13.54 10.55
N LYS A 75 -10.41 13.96 9.28
CA LYS A 75 -11.66 14.28 8.59
C LYS A 75 -12.50 13.04 8.29
N ALA A 76 -11.87 11.92 7.93
CA ALA A 76 -12.55 10.65 7.62
C ALA A 76 -13.04 9.92 8.89
N TYR A 77 -12.49 10.26 10.06
CA TYR A 77 -12.83 9.59 11.32
C TYR A 77 -14.26 9.92 11.76
N LYS A 78 -15.13 8.90 11.79
CA LYS A 78 -16.56 9.02 12.15
C LYS A 78 -16.83 9.04 13.66
N GLY A 79 -15.82 8.76 14.49
CA GLY A 79 -15.94 8.72 15.96
C GLY A 79 -15.59 10.05 16.64
N HIS A 80 -15.31 10.02 17.94
CA HIS A 80 -14.78 11.19 18.66
C HIS A 80 -13.28 11.38 18.35
N PRO A 81 -12.90 12.41 17.58
CA PRO A 81 -11.54 12.52 17.08
C PRO A 81 -10.54 12.77 18.23
N PRO A 82 -9.36 12.12 18.20
CA PRO A 82 -8.31 12.37 19.20
C PRO A 82 -7.86 13.84 19.22
N LYS A 83 -7.24 14.28 20.31
CA LYS A 83 -6.79 15.67 20.48
C LYS A 83 -5.88 16.17 19.35
N ILE A 84 -5.09 15.30 18.74
CA ILE A 84 -4.21 15.66 17.61
C ILE A 84 -4.99 16.20 16.41
N CYS A 85 -6.26 15.81 16.24
CA CYS A 85 -7.13 16.31 15.18
C CYS A 85 -7.64 17.73 15.42
N GLN A 86 -7.47 18.28 16.63
CA GLN A 86 -7.91 19.63 16.95
C GLN A 86 -7.03 20.65 16.19
N GLY A 87 -7.65 21.42 15.30
CA GLY A 87 -6.96 22.44 14.50
C GLY A 87 -6.54 21.99 13.10
N LEU A 88 -6.57 20.69 12.79
CA LEU A 88 -6.24 20.17 11.45
C LEU A 88 -7.39 20.28 10.43
N GLY A 89 -8.62 20.58 10.87
CA GLY A 89 -9.83 20.50 10.05
C GLY A 89 -10.41 21.83 9.54
N ARG A 90 -9.68 22.96 9.58
CA ARG A 90 -10.29 24.28 9.29
C ARG A 90 -9.97 24.94 7.94
N ASP A 91 -8.88 24.60 7.24
CA ASP A 91 -8.40 25.47 6.14
C ASP A 91 -8.09 24.79 4.80
N TYR A 92 -8.40 23.51 4.58
CA TYR A 92 -8.02 22.87 3.29
C TYR A 92 -9.14 22.88 2.24
N PRO A 93 -8.89 23.46 1.03
CA PRO A 93 -9.86 23.45 -0.06
C PRO A 93 -10.07 22.02 -0.58
N ILE A 94 -11.34 21.69 -0.81
CA ILE A 94 -11.78 20.39 -1.31
C ILE A 94 -11.28 20.22 -2.75
N VAL A 95 -10.39 19.25 -2.99
CA VAL A 95 -10.16 18.74 -4.35
C VAL A 95 -11.38 17.90 -4.72
N GLN A 96 -12.24 18.47 -5.56
CA GLN A 96 -13.48 17.88 -6.02
C GLN A 96 -13.20 16.71 -6.98
N GLN A 97 -13.15 15.48 -6.47
CA GLN A 97 -13.56 14.28 -7.21
C GLN A 97 -14.14 13.29 -6.21
N VAL A 98 -15.47 13.29 -6.11
CA VAL A 98 -16.23 12.38 -5.26
C VAL A 98 -16.27 11.04 -5.99
N VAL A 99 -15.32 10.17 -5.68
CA VAL A 99 -15.49 8.72 -5.89
C VAL A 99 -16.23 8.20 -4.67
N GLU A 100 -17.26 7.38 -4.89
CA GLU A 100 -18.12 6.87 -3.82
C GLU A 100 -17.28 6.25 -2.69
N ALA A 101 -17.60 6.64 -1.46
CA ALA A 101 -16.90 6.17 -0.27
C ALA A 101 -17.10 4.66 -0.11
N GLY A 102 -16.11 3.88 -0.56
CA GLY A 102 -15.94 2.51 -0.13
C GLY A 102 -15.56 2.52 1.34
N ASN A 103 -16.30 1.78 2.17
CA ASN A 103 -15.98 1.64 3.59
C ASN A 103 -14.60 0.98 3.77
N GLY A 104 -13.54 1.78 3.93
CA GLY A 104 -12.22 1.24 4.26
C GLY A 104 -11.07 2.22 4.07
N VAL A 105 -10.24 2.37 5.11
CA VAL A 105 -8.83 2.72 4.93
C VAL A 105 -8.12 1.39 4.72
N THR A 106 -7.99 0.93 3.49
CA THR A 106 -7.40 -0.39 3.20
C THR A 106 -6.28 -0.26 2.17
N TYR A 107 -5.04 -0.55 2.57
CA TYR A 107 -4.35 -1.63 1.88
C TYR A 107 -5.26 -2.84 2.06
N ASN A 108 -5.64 -3.56 1.00
CA ASN A 108 -6.53 -4.72 1.09
C ASN A 108 -5.87 -5.80 1.98
N SER A 109 -5.96 -5.63 3.30
CA SER A 109 -5.58 -6.57 4.35
C SER A 109 -6.63 -7.67 4.51
N GLY A 110 -7.47 -7.88 3.49
CA GLY A 110 -8.37 -9.01 3.48
C GLY A 110 -7.53 -10.27 3.69
N ASP A 111 -7.79 -10.95 4.79
CA ASP A 111 -7.39 -12.34 4.97
C ASP A 111 -7.80 -13.08 3.70
N PHE A 112 -6.81 -13.58 2.96
CA PHE A 112 -7.10 -14.30 1.73
C PHE A 112 -6.17 -15.49 1.63
N GLU A 113 -6.81 -16.66 1.63
CA GLU A 113 -6.20 -17.95 1.35
C GLU A 113 -5.40 -17.84 0.06
N LEU A 114 -4.16 -18.34 0.11
CA LEU A 114 -3.39 -18.56 -1.09
C LEU A 114 -4.11 -19.68 -1.82
N ASP A 115 -4.78 -19.38 -2.92
CA ASP A 115 -5.33 -20.42 -3.79
C ASP A 115 -4.15 -21.30 -4.25
N GLU A 116 -3.99 -22.45 -3.59
CA GLU A 116 -3.11 -23.53 -4.03
C GLU A 116 -3.86 -24.33 -5.10
N GLY A 117 -4.12 -23.71 -6.25
CA GLY A 117 -4.79 -24.43 -7.34
C GLY A 117 -5.08 -23.60 -8.57
N GLY A 118 -4.36 -23.87 -9.65
CA GLY A 118 -4.78 -23.50 -11.01
C GLY A 118 -3.66 -22.92 -11.86
N ASP A 119 -3.29 -23.65 -12.91
CA ASP A 119 -2.26 -23.34 -13.88
C ASP A 119 -2.41 -21.96 -14.57
N ASP A 120 -1.73 -20.92 -14.06
CA ASP A 120 -1.42 -19.75 -14.88
C ASP A 120 0.01 -19.87 -15.41
N LYS A 121 0.19 -20.79 -16.37
CA LYS A 121 1.35 -20.77 -17.26
C LYS A 121 1.31 -19.47 -18.07
N ILE A 122 1.95 -18.43 -17.57
CA ILE A 122 2.44 -17.35 -18.44
C ILE A 122 3.67 -17.92 -19.15
N LYS A 123 3.44 -18.55 -20.31
CA LYS A 123 4.52 -18.83 -21.26
C LYS A 123 5.09 -17.49 -21.69
N MET A 124 6.34 -17.22 -21.31
CA MET A 124 7.12 -16.19 -21.98
C MET A 124 7.31 -16.64 -23.43
N VAL A 125 6.61 -16.00 -24.35
CA VAL A 125 6.96 -16.10 -25.77
C VAL A 125 8.27 -15.34 -25.92
N GLN A 126 9.35 -16.08 -26.12
CA GLN A 126 10.61 -15.53 -26.61
C GLN A 126 10.30 -14.89 -27.97
N GLY A 127 10.40 -13.56 -28.05
CA GLY A 127 10.41 -12.87 -29.33
C GLY A 127 11.75 -13.12 -30.00
N ASP A 128 11.76 -14.01 -30.99
CA ASP A 128 12.70 -13.92 -32.10
C ASP A 128 12.37 -12.65 -32.88
N ASP A 129 13.36 -11.82 -33.16
CA ASP A 129 13.42 -11.00 -34.38
C ASP A 129 14.86 -10.50 -34.61
N ASN A 130 15.52 -11.22 -35.52
CA ASN A 130 16.46 -10.78 -36.58
C ASN A 130 17.77 -10.06 -36.22
#